data_AF-A0A2N7BAJ3-F1
#
_entry.id   AF-A0A2N7BAJ3-F1
#
_cell.length_a   1.000
_cell.length_b   1.000
_cell.length_c   1.000
_cell.angle_alpha   90.00
_cell.angle_beta   90.00
_cell.angle_gamma   90.00
#
_symmetry.space_group_name_H-M   'P 1'
#
loop_
_entity.id
_entity.type
_entity.pdbx_description
1 polymer ?
#
loop_
_entity_poly.entity_id
_entity_poly.type
_entity_poly.pdbx_seq_one_letter_code
_entity_poly.pdbx_strand_id
1 'polypeptide(L)' 'MGKRLVRLPATDPTLPGLTGKHLNVVLRNGITYAGRLLGQENQELILEDGLLRERRYPVRDIEEIVYDKTTAF' A
#
# COMPACT_ATOMS: atom_id res chain seq x y z
N MET A 1 -10.73 -20.35 6.39
CA MET A 1 -10.76 -19.59 5.12
C MET A 1 -9.48 -18.76 5.05
N GLY A 2 -8.54 -19.12 4.18
CA GLY A 2 -7.19 -18.54 4.17
C GLY A 2 -7.17 -17.19 3.44
N LYS A 3 -6.80 -16.12 4.15
CA LYS A 3 -6.50 -14.82 3.55
C LYS A 3 -5.33 -15.00 2.58
N ARG A 4 -5.54 -14.76 1.29
CA ARG A 4 -4.46 -14.85 0.29
C ARG A 4 -3.74 -13.51 0.26
N LEU A 5 -2.76 -13.36 1.14
CA LEU A 5 -1.90 -12.18 1.19
C LEU A 5 -1.03 -12.14 -0.08
N VAL A 6 -1.04 -11.00 -0.74
CA VAL A 6 -0.18 -10.71 -1.89
C VAL A 6 0.81 -9.65 -1.46
N ARG A 7 2.08 -9.89 -1.78
CA ARG A 7 3.20 -9.00 -1.54
C ARG A 7 3.70 -8.48 -2.88
N LEU A 8 3.80 -7.18 -3.02
CA LEU A 8 4.25 -6.50 -4.23
C LEU A 8 5.34 -5.48 -3.88
N PRO A 9 6.33 -5.26 -4.76
CA PRO A 9 7.21 -4.11 -4.64
C PRO A 9 6.45 -2.80 -4.90
N ALA A 10 6.95 -1.68 -4.37
CA ALA A 10 6.34 -0.36 -4.60
C ALA A 10 6.45 0.16 -6.05
N THR A 11 7.22 -0.53 -6.89
CA THR A 11 7.36 -0.27 -8.33
C THR A 11 6.51 -1.22 -9.19
N ASP A 12 5.64 -2.03 -8.58
CA ASP A 12 4.83 -2.99 -9.31
C ASP A 12 3.81 -2.28 -10.22
N PRO A 13 3.72 -2.62 -11.52
CA PRO A 13 2.81 -1.96 -12.46
C PRO A 13 1.33 -2.21 -12.15
N THR A 14 0.99 -3.18 -11.29
CA THR A 14 -0.40 -3.44 -10.88
C THR A 14 -0.89 -2.51 -9.78
N LEU A 15 0.01 -1.76 -9.13
CA LEU A 15 -0.29 -0.91 -7.98
C LEU A 15 -1.35 0.17 -8.25
N PRO A 16 -1.37 0.87 -9.41
CA PRO A 16 -2.44 1.81 -9.74
C PRO A 16 -3.83 1.15 -9.78
N GLY A 17 -3.90 -0.12 -10.18
CA GLY A 17 -5.14 -0.92 -10.18
C GLY A 17 -5.64 -1.32 -8.79
N LEU A 18 -4.86 -1.06 -7.74
CA LEU A 18 -5.23 -1.28 -6.34
C LEU A 18 -5.76 -0.02 -5.66
N THR A 19 -5.90 1.10 -6.38
CA THR A 19 -6.45 2.35 -5.85
C THR A 19 -7.82 2.08 -5.19
N GLY A 20 -7.98 2.59 -3.99
CA GLY A 20 -9.16 2.38 -3.14
C GLY A 20 -9.09 1.14 -2.24
N LYS A 21 -8.10 0.26 -2.40
CA LYS A 21 -7.94 -0.92 -1.53
C LYS A 21 -7.15 -0.62 -0.27
N HIS A 22 -7.49 -1.34 0.80
CA HIS A 22 -6.67 -1.36 2.01
C HIS A 22 -5.41 -2.20 1.78
N LEU A 23 -4.27 -1.61 2.09
CA LEU A 23 -2.97 -2.25 2.00
C LEU A 23 -2.09 -1.85 3.19
N ASN A 24 -1.08 -2.66 3.43
CA ASN A 24 -0.02 -2.40 4.40
C ASN A 24 1.26 -2.10 3.63
N VAL A 25 1.90 -0.99 3.96
CA VAL A 25 3.20 -0.61 3.45
C VAL A 25 4.24 -0.92 4.51
N VAL A 26 5.20 -1.75 4.18
CA VAL A 26 6.37 -2.05 5.00
C VAL A 26 7.52 -1.19 4.49
N LEU A 27 8.03 -0.31 5.34
CA LEU A 27 9.19 0.51 5.02
C LEU A 27 10.49 -0.27 5.25
N ARG A 28 11.57 0.17 4.62
CA ARG A 28 12.93 -0.40 4.77
C ARG A 28 13.45 -0.41 6.21
N ASN A 29 12.94 0.49 7.05
CA ASN A 29 13.25 0.54 8.47
C ASN A 29 12.43 -0.45 9.33
N GLY A 30 11.61 -1.30 8.71
CA GLY A 30 10.76 -2.29 9.37
C GLY A 30 9.42 -1.76 9.89
N ILE A 31 9.16 -0.45 9.81
CA ILE A 31 7.88 0.13 10.23
C ILE A 31 6.82 -0.23 9.20
N THR A 32 5.67 -0.68 9.68
CA THR A 32 4.51 -0.99 8.83
C THR A 32 3.40 0.05 9.04
N TYR A 33 2.88 0.58 7.95
CA TYR A 33 1.73 1.48 7.93
C TYR A 33 0.57 0.83 7.19
N ALA A 34 -0.62 0.88 7.77
CA ALA A 34 -1.84 0.39 7.16
C ALA A 34 -2.70 1.57 6.69
N GLY A 35 -3.28 1.45 5.51
CA GLY A 35 -4.16 2.50 4.97
C GLY A 35 -4.83 2.12 3.66
N ARG A 36 -5.72 2.98 3.20
CA ARG A 36 -6.35 2.87 1.90
C ARG A 36 -5.47 3.54 0.85
N LEU A 37 -5.14 2.84 -0.24
CA LEU A 37 -4.37 3.42 -1.33
C LEU A 37 -5.19 4.50 -2.03
N LEU A 38 -4.70 5.73 -2.05
CA LEU A 38 -5.28 6.83 -2.82
C LEU A 38 -4.63 6.94 -4.20
N GLY A 39 -3.36 6.57 -4.32
CA GLY A 39 -2.64 6.55 -5.59
C GLY A 39 -1.12 6.56 -5.42
N GLN A 40 -0.43 6.81 -6.52
CA GLN A 40 1.02 6.97 -6.58
C GLN A 40 1.35 8.19 -7.44
N GLU A 41 2.06 9.17 -6.89
CA GLU A 41 2.43 10.41 -7.56
C GLU A 41 3.87 10.77 -7.22
N ASN A 42 4.64 11.32 -8.17
CA ASN A 42 5.99 11.86 -7.91
C ASN A 42 6.94 10.91 -7.14
N GLN A 43 6.89 9.60 -7.41
CA GLN A 43 7.64 8.57 -6.67
C GLN A 43 7.27 8.46 -5.18
N GLU A 44 6.05 8.86 -4.82
CA GLU A 44 5.46 8.69 -3.50
C GLU A 44 4.19 7.85 -3.61
N LEU A 45 3.99 6.95 -2.65
CA LEU A 45 2.74 6.26 -2.46
C LEU A 45 1.87 7.05 -1.49
N ILE A 46 0.62 7.29 -1.86
CA ILE A 46 -0.32 8.07 -1.07
C ILE A 46 -1.31 7.10 -0.41
N LEU A 47 -1.33 7.07 0.92
CA LEU A 47 -2.31 6.32 1.71
C LEU A 47 -3.20 7.26 2.50
N GLU A 48 -4.46 6.90 2.65
CA GLU A 48 -5.34 7.43 3.69
C GLU A 48 -5.22 6.53 4.93
N ASP A 49 -4.85 7.11 6.08
CA ASP A 49 -4.81 6.40 7.35
C ASP A 49 -6.22 6.24 7.97
N GLY A 50 -6.33 5.47 9.06
CA GLY A 50 -7.61 5.24 9.74
C GLY A 50 -8.24 6.50 10.36
N LEU A 51 -7.56 7.65 10.33
CA LEU A 51 -8.08 8.95 10.76
C LEU A 51 -8.46 9.85 9.56
N LEU A 52 -8.58 9.27 8.36
CA LEU A 52 -8.87 9.98 7.11
C LEU A 52 -7.80 11.02 6.75
N ARG A 53 -6.55 10.79 7.16
CA ARG A 53 -5.43 11.68 6.82
C ARG A 53 -4.62 11.08 5.70
N GLU A 54 -4.29 11.92 4.72
CA GLU A 54 -3.36 11.55 3.67
C GLU A 54 -1.92 11.50 4.21
N ARG A 55 -1.25 10.40 3.90
CA ARG A 55 0.15 10.14 4.22
C ARG A 55 0.87 9.77 2.94
N ARG A 56 2.03 10.38 2.75
CA ARG A 56 2.88 10.13 1.58
C ARG A 56 4.12 9.39 2.02
N TYR A 57 4.45 8.33 1.29
CA TYR A 57 5.59 7.48 1.55
C TYR A 57 6.46 7.44 0.30
N PRO A 58 7.72 7.91 0.36
CA PRO A 58 8.63 7.80 -0.78
C PRO A 58 8.80 6.33 -1.18
N VAL A 59 8.61 6.01 -2.46
CA VAL A 59 8.72 4.66 -3.01
C VAL A 59 10.08 4.03 -2.69
N ARG A 60 11.14 4.85 -2.66
CA ARG A 60 12.50 4.42 -2.27
C ARG A 60 12.59 3.86 -0.85
N ASP A 61 11.72 4.31 0.05
CA ASP A 61 11.71 3.94 1.46
C ASP A 61 10.78 2.75 1.73
N ILE A 62 10.01 2.32 0.73
CA ILE A 62 9.12 1.16 0.80
C ILE A 62 9.91 -0.10 0.44
N GLU A 63 9.86 -1.09 1.33
CA GLU A 63 10.42 -2.43 1.09
C GLU A 63 9.40 -3.32 0.39
N GLU A 64 8.18 -3.43 0.93
CA GLU A 64 7.10 -4.21 0.34
C GLU A 64 5.72 -3.62 0.64
N ILE A 65 4.77 -3.92 -0.25
CA ILE A 65 3.35 -3.59 -0.10
C ILE A 65 2.59 -4.91 0.03
N VAL A 66 1.80 -5.04 1.08
CA VAL A 66 1.06 -6.25 1.39
C VAL A 66 -0.43 -5.94 1.39
N TYR A 67 -1.21 -6.66 0.59
CA TYR A 67 -2.66 -6.51 0.59
C TYR A 67 -3.35 -7.88 0.54
N ASP A 68 -4.61 -7.91 0.97
CA ASP A 68 -5.43 -9.10 0.92
C ASP A 68 -6.16 -9.17 -0.42
N LYS A 69 -5.84 -10.18 -1.24
CA LYS A 69 -6.48 -10.39 -2.56
C LYS A 69 -7.98 -10.69 -2.44
N THR A 70 -8.41 -11.21 -1.29
CA THR A 70 -9.80 -11.60 -1.04
C THR A 70 -10.69 -10.43 -0.66
N THR A 71 -10.14 -9.24 -0.42
CA THR A 71 -10.91 -8.01 -0.23
C THR A 71 -11.44 -7.56 -1.60
N ALA A 72 -12.56 -8.16 -1.99
CA ALA A 72 -13.41 -7.68 -3.07
C ALA A 72 -14.15 -6.41 -2.60
N PHE A 73 -14.17 -5.40 -3.47
CA PHE A 73 -15.18 -4.36 -3.45
C PHE A 73 -16.18 -4.70 -4.55
#